data_AF-A0A6D2JRX1-F1
#
_entry.id   AF-A0A6D2JRX1-F1
#
_cell.length_a   1.000
_cell.length_b   1.000
_cell.length_c   1.000
_cell.angle_alpha   90.00
_cell.angle_beta   90.00
_cell.angle_gamma   90.00
#
_symmetry.space_group_name_H-M   'P 1'
#
loop_
_entity.id
_entity.type
_entity.pdbx_description
1 polymer ?
#
loop_
_entity_poly.entity_id
_entity_poly.type
_entity_poly.pdbx_seq_one_letter_code
_entity_poly.pdbx_strand_id
1 'polypeptide(L)'
;MNLLDKPSTSETLHPLDIARKAKELLAKRENTEITKLVTNICIGKQTEDDESPNRLYESFKTHFPNLLIVKLLQVYRSKTISCVRSHTLTLLDSILEDLEFSGKELKTEALLDIKEQLNACLLLHQETDFKLLSRIVSRVSVDLFINNISWDELCDFIIDEDDERELVMFSELPSLLDEAFLDRLLEDGLQGKIVNRLRNPGSDGDWCLGLESGFGLVLQASNLKRRDVIGDMVYEIVKSVKEREKETLVRKGLWLLVKKVSREAIRFREADYENVSRLATMLKNGQVSDETKMVVKKIQQVLDEKYMGGKELDLGFVESFTQQICLGN
;
A
#
# COMPACT_ATOMS: atom_id res chain seq x y z
N MET A 1 17.35 2.50 -64.41
CA MET A 1 16.28 2.46 -63.40
C MET A 1 16.72 1.44 -62.36
N ASN A 2 17.63 1.85 -61.47
CA ASN A 2 18.16 0.99 -60.40
C ASN A 2 17.68 1.57 -59.07
N LEU A 3 16.77 0.84 -58.44
CA LEU A 3 16.29 1.08 -57.10
C LEU A 3 17.44 0.84 -56.11
N LEU A 4 17.71 1.85 -55.29
CA LEU A 4 18.55 1.76 -54.10
C LEU A 4 17.80 0.95 -53.05
N ASP A 5 18.25 -0.27 -52.79
CA ASP A 5 17.92 -0.98 -51.55
C ASP A 5 18.64 -0.31 -50.38
N LYS A 6 17.88 0.35 -49.52
CA LYS A 6 18.27 0.62 -48.14
C LYS A 6 18.07 -0.68 -47.35
N PRO A 7 19.07 -1.21 -46.64
CA PRO A 7 18.78 -2.14 -45.56
C PRO A 7 18.24 -1.32 -44.39
N SER A 8 16.91 -1.36 -44.22
CA SER A 8 16.24 -1.01 -42.98
C SER A 8 16.16 -2.28 -42.15
N THR A 9 17.09 -2.45 -41.23
CA THR A 9 17.01 -3.47 -40.18
C THR A 9 16.99 -2.73 -38.86
N SER A 10 15.80 -2.42 -38.35
CA SER A 10 15.60 -2.27 -36.91
C SER A 10 15.76 -3.67 -36.31
N GLU A 11 16.98 -4.04 -35.97
CA GLU A 11 17.26 -5.28 -35.27
C GLU A 11 16.72 -5.12 -33.85
N THR A 12 15.49 -5.63 -33.67
CA THR A 12 14.90 -5.78 -32.34
C THR A 12 15.85 -6.61 -31.48
N LEU A 13 16.50 -5.95 -30.51
CA LEU A 13 17.44 -6.62 -29.60
C LEU A 13 16.83 -7.89 -29.00
N HIS A 14 17.61 -8.97 -29.01
CA HIS A 14 17.22 -10.24 -28.41
C HIS A 14 16.99 -10.07 -26.90
N PRO A 15 16.01 -10.76 -26.27
CA PRO A 15 15.70 -10.59 -24.84
C PRO A 15 16.90 -10.73 -23.89
N LEU A 16 17.88 -11.56 -24.26
CA LEU A 16 19.13 -11.74 -23.50
C LEU A 16 20.03 -10.50 -23.53
N ASP A 17 20.06 -9.76 -24.64
CA ASP A 17 20.84 -8.52 -24.73
C ASP A 17 20.20 -7.39 -23.92
N ILE A 18 18.87 -7.33 -23.89
CA ILE A 18 18.12 -6.40 -23.03
C ILE A 18 18.38 -6.71 -21.55
N ALA A 19 18.35 -7.98 -21.15
CA ALA A 19 18.63 -8.39 -19.77
C ALA A 19 20.10 -8.11 -19.36
N ARG A 20 21.05 -8.27 -20.28
CA ARG A 20 22.47 -7.91 -20.05
C ARG A 20 22.63 -6.41 -19.85
N LYS A 21 22.06 -5.61 -20.76
CA LYS A 21 22.06 -4.14 -20.66
C LYS A 21 21.39 -3.67 -19.36
N ALA A 22 20.31 -4.34 -18.97
CA ALA A 22 19.62 -4.07 -17.71
C ALA A 22 20.52 -4.26 -16.49
N LYS A 23 21.20 -5.40 -16.43
CA LYS A 23 22.15 -5.70 -15.36
C LYS A 23 23.26 -4.64 -15.29
N GLU A 24 23.83 -4.28 -16.44
CA GLU A 24 24.90 -3.27 -16.53
C GLU A 24 24.43 -1.89 -16.06
N LEU A 25 23.21 -1.47 -16.42
CA LEU A 25 22.65 -0.18 -16.02
C LEU A 25 22.35 -0.12 -14.51
N LEU A 26 21.73 -1.16 -13.98
CA LEU A 26 21.37 -1.22 -12.56
C LEU A 26 22.61 -1.38 -11.65
N ALA A 27 23.69 -1.97 -12.15
CA ALA A 27 24.96 -2.10 -11.42
C ALA A 27 25.72 -0.78 -11.26
N LYS A 28 25.39 0.27 -12.03
CA LYS A 28 26.06 1.58 -11.91
C LYS A 28 25.69 2.24 -10.58
N ARG A 29 26.67 2.88 -9.93
CA ARG A 29 26.45 3.65 -8.70
C ARG A 29 25.57 4.88 -8.93
N GLU A 30 25.76 5.55 -10.06
CA GLU A 30 24.98 6.73 -10.42
C GLU A 30 23.58 6.37 -10.92
N ASN A 31 22.58 7.17 -10.52
CA ASN A 31 21.18 6.97 -10.89
C ASN A 31 20.76 7.81 -12.09
N THR A 32 21.71 8.42 -12.80
CA THR A 32 21.48 9.31 -13.94
C THR A 32 20.72 8.59 -15.07
N GLU A 33 21.11 7.37 -15.39
CA GLU A 33 20.47 6.57 -16.44
C GLU A 33 19.05 6.10 -16.04
N ILE A 34 18.84 5.70 -14.77
CA ILE A 34 17.51 5.35 -14.27
C ILE A 34 16.61 6.59 -14.20
N THR A 35 17.15 7.74 -13.82
CA THR A 35 16.42 9.01 -13.82
C THR A 35 15.97 9.38 -15.23
N LYS A 36 16.86 9.24 -16.23
CA LYS A 36 16.52 9.45 -17.65
C LYS A 36 15.43 8.48 -18.11
N LEU A 37 15.55 7.20 -17.73
CA LEU A 37 14.56 6.18 -18.06
C LEU A 37 13.16 6.56 -17.53
N VAL A 38 13.05 6.84 -16.23
CA VAL A 38 11.76 7.23 -15.60
C VAL A 38 11.24 8.54 -16.19
N THR A 39 12.12 9.51 -16.46
CA THR A 39 11.74 10.77 -17.10
C THR A 39 11.16 10.54 -18.50
N ASN A 40 11.75 9.66 -19.30
CA ASN A 40 11.27 9.34 -20.64
C ASN A 40 9.92 8.62 -20.61
N ILE A 41 9.74 7.68 -19.65
CA ILE A 41 8.45 7.00 -19.42
C ILE A 41 7.39 8.03 -19.01
N CYS A 42 7.69 8.90 -18.05
CA CYS A 42 6.78 9.92 -17.54
C CYS A 42 6.34 10.93 -18.61
N ILE A 43 7.24 11.36 -19.50
CA ILE A 43 6.98 12.39 -20.52
C ILE A 43 6.45 11.77 -21.83
N GLY A 44 6.48 10.44 -21.96
CA GLY A 44 6.01 9.73 -23.16
C GLY A 44 6.86 9.99 -24.40
N LYS A 45 8.14 10.37 -24.24
CA LYS A 45 9.06 10.53 -25.37
C LYS A 45 9.38 9.15 -25.95
N GLN A 46 8.67 8.76 -27.00
CA GLN A 46 9.09 7.65 -27.85
C GLN A 46 10.28 8.14 -28.68
N THR A 47 11.47 7.63 -28.38
CA THR A 47 12.63 7.82 -29.26
C THR A 47 12.46 6.93 -30.47
N GLU A 48 12.68 7.47 -31.67
CA GLU A 48 12.62 6.73 -32.94
C GLU A 48 13.73 5.67 -33.07
N ASP A 49 14.70 5.65 -32.14
CA ASP A 49 15.76 4.64 -32.04
C ASP A 49 15.42 3.52 -31.03
N ASP A 50 15.18 2.34 -31.60
CA ASP A 50 15.30 0.92 -31.18
C ASP A 50 15.00 0.38 -29.76
N GLU A 51 14.71 1.19 -28.73
CA GLU A 51 14.30 0.64 -27.42
C GLU A 51 13.24 1.52 -26.76
N SER A 52 11.98 1.07 -26.72
CA SER A 52 10.98 1.80 -25.95
C SER A 52 11.39 1.79 -24.46
N PRO A 53 11.44 2.96 -23.78
CA PRO A 53 11.71 3.05 -22.34
C PRO A 53 10.91 2.05 -21.50
N ASN A 54 9.67 1.76 -21.94
CA ASN A 54 8.80 0.76 -21.33
C ASN A 54 9.36 -0.66 -21.43
N ARG A 55 9.87 -1.10 -22.59
CA ARG A 55 10.45 -2.45 -22.73
C ARG A 55 11.65 -2.67 -21.82
N LEU A 56 12.49 -1.64 -21.67
CA LEU A 56 13.64 -1.71 -20.78
C LEU A 56 13.21 -1.77 -19.31
N TYR A 57 12.23 -0.95 -18.92
CA TYR A 57 11.64 -0.98 -17.59
C TYR A 57 11.00 -2.34 -17.26
N GLU A 58 10.21 -2.91 -18.17
CA GLU A 58 9.61 -4.23 -18.00
C GLU A 58 10.66 -5.33 -17.85
N SER A 59 11.78 -5.22 -18.57
CA SER A 59 12.92 -6.12 -18.38
C SER A 59 13.55 -5.98 -16.99
N PHE A 60 13.70 -4.76 -16.47
CA PHE A 60 14.21 -4.51 -15.12
C PHE A 60 13.28 -5.10 -14.05
N LYS A 61 11.97 -4.82 -14.19
CA LYS A 61 10.93 -5.30 -13.30
C LYS A 61 10.88 -6.83 -13.25
N THR A 62 11.04 -7.48 -14.40
CA THR A 62 10.99 -8.95 -14.51
C THR A 62 12.23 -9.64 -13.93
N HIS A 63 13.43 -9.13 -14.23
CA HIS A 63 14.67 -9.84 -13.93
C HIS A 63 15.40 -9.34 -12.68
N PHE A 64 15.20 -8.08 -12.30
CA PHE A 64 15.93 -7.42 -11.23
C PHE A 64 15.02 -6.53 -10.34
N PRO A 65 13.85 -7.00 -9.88
CA PRO A 65 12.87 -6.16 -9.18
C PRO A 65 13.43 -5.52 -7.91
N ASN A 66 14.15 -6.28 -7.07
CA ASN A 66 14.75 -5.77 -5.83
C ASN A 66 15.70 -4.59 -6.07
N LEU A 67 16.61 -4.73 -7.06
CA LEU A 67 17.57 -3.68 -7.40
C LEU A 67 16.88 -2.48 -8.05
N LEU A 68 15.87 -2.72 -8.88
CA LEU A 68 15.05 -1.67 -9.46
C LEU A 68 14.34 -0.84 -8.37
N ILE A 69 13.77 -1.49 -7.35
CA ILE A 69 13.12 -0.81 -6.23
C ILE A 69 14.10 0.13 -5.51
N VAL A 70 15.30 -0.37 -5.15
CA VAL A 70 16.34 0.47 -4.53
C VAL A 70 16.67 1.67 -5.42
N LYS A 71 16.83 1.45 -6.73
CA LYS A 71 17.16 2.52 -7.69
C LYS A 71 16.03 3.54 -7.82
N LEU A 72 14.78 3.12 -7.86
CA LEU A 72 13.64 4.02 -7.95
C LEU A 72 13.47 4.85 -6.66
N LEU A 73 13.70 4.27 -5.48
CA LEU A 73 13.71 5.03 -4.22
C LEU A 73 14.79 6.12 -4.23
N GLN A 74 15.98 5.80 -4.76
CA GLN A 74 17.03 6.79 -4.92
C GLN A 74 16.69 7.89 -5.93
N VAL A 75 15.96 7.56 -7.01
CA VAL A 75 15.44 8.55 -7.97
C VAL A 75 14.40 9.45 -7.32
N TYR A 76 13.47 8.89 -6.55
CA TYR A 76 12.46 9.64 -5.80
C TYR A 76 13.09 10.68 -4.86
N ARG A 77 14.15 10.30 -4.15
CA ARG A 77 14.91 11.21 -3.26
C ARG A 77 15.74 12.26 -3.99
N SER A 78 16.08 12.03 -5.25
CA SER A 78 16.91 12.96 -6.00
C SER A 78 16.14 14.24 -6.38
N LYS A 79 16.88 15.33 -6.64
CA LYS A 79 16.28 16.60 -7.10
C LYS A 79 15.74 16.44 -8.53
N THR A 80 14.56 15.87 -8.66
CA THR A 80 13.82 15.68 -9.92
C THR A 80 12.59 16.58 -9.98
N ILE A 81 12.04 16.71 -11.18
CA ILE A 81 10.79 17.44 -11.42
C ILE A 81 9.64 16.71 -10.70
N SER A 82 8.70 17.45 -10.11
CA SER A 82 7.63 16.86 -9.29
C SER A 82 6.84 15.75 -10.00
N CYS A 83 6.54 15.90 -11.30
CA CYS A 83 5.83 14.85 -12.04
C CYS A 83 6.62 13.55 -12.16
N VAL A 84 7.93 13.62 -12.39
CA VAL A 84 8.83 12.44 -12.46
C VAL A 84 8.89 11.77 -11.10
N ARG A 85 8.96 12.57 -10.02
CA ARG A 85 9.01 12.06 -8.64
C ARG A 85 7.75 11.28 -8.28
N SER A 86 6.56 11.88 -8.43
CA SER A 86 5.29 11.18 -8.15
C SER A 86 5.10 9.95 -9.05
N HIS A 87 5.50 10.04 -10.33
CA HIS A 87 5.46 8.90 -11.24
C HIS A 87 6.41 7.76 -10.82
N THR A 88 7.57 8.10 -10.24
CA THR A 88 8.52 7.11 -9.68
C THR A 88 7.88 6.28 -8.58
N LEU A 89 7.08 6.91 -7.70
CA LEU A 89 6.34 6.17 -6.68
C LEU A 89 5.25 5.28 -7.29
N THR A 90 4.56 5.72 -8.36
CA THR A 90 3.60 4.87 -9.06
C THR A 90 4.26 3.62 -9.65
N LEU A 91 5.46 3.78 -10.23
CA LEU A 91 6.25 2.66 -10.74
C LEU A 91 6.68 1.70 -9.61
N LEU A 92 7.16 2.24 -8.48
CA LEU A 92 7.49 1.46 -7.28
C LEU A 92 6.30 0.65 -6.75
N ASP A 93 5.16 1.31 -6.61
CA ASP A 93 3.93 0.73 -6.12
C ASP A 93 3.48 -0.44 -7.01
N SER A 94 3.54 -0.28 -8.33
CA SER A 94 3.25 -1.34 -9.30
C SER A 94 4.20 -2.52 -9.20
N ILE A 95 5.51 -2.30 -8.98
CA ILE A 95 6.45 -3.43 -8.84
C ILE A 95 6.11 -4.25 -7.58
N LEU A 96 5.83 -3.57 -6.47
CA LEU A 96 5.49 -4.23 -5.20
C LEU A 96 4.16 -4.96 -5.28
N GLU A 97 3.17 -4.39 -5.96
CA GLU A 97 1.88 -5.05 -6.22
C GLU A 97 2.02 -6.31 -7.08
N ASP A 98 2.83 -6.27 -8.15
CA ASP A 98 3.11 -7.45 -8.98
C ASP A 98 3.83 -8.56 -8.19
N LEU A 99 4.75 -8.20 -7.29
CA LEU A 99 5.43 -9.15 -6.41
C LEU A 99 4.42 -9.81 -5.47
N GLU A 100 3.58 -9.03 -4.82
CA GLU A 100 2.51 -9.51 -3.94
C GLU A 100 1.54 -10.44 -4.67
N PHE A 101 1.05 -10.05 -5.86
CA PHE A 101 0.13 -10.86 -6.66
C PHE A 101 0.76 -12.17 -7.16
N SER A 102 2.06 -12.14 -7.47
CA SER A 102 2.79 -13.34 -7.89
C SER A 102 3.27 -14.22 -6.74
N GLY A 103 2.97 -13.85 -5.48
CA GLY A 103 3.43 -14.57 -4.29
C GLY A 103 4.95 -14.58 -4.14
N LYS A 104 5.63 -13.59 -4.73
CA LYS A 104 7.09 -13.43 -4.66
C LYS A 104 7.43 -12.41 -3.60
N GLU A 105 8.31 -12.80 -2.68
CA GLU A 105 8.81 -11.93 -1.63
C GLU A 105 10.01 -11.12 -2.13
N LEU A 106 10.23 -9.95 -1.51
CA LEU A 106 11.51 -9.27 -1.61
C LEU A 106 12.62 -10.15 -1.04
N LYS A 107 13.77 -10.13 -1.71
CA LYS A 107 14.91 -10.91 -1.23
C LYS A 107 15.47 -10.30 0.06
N THR A 108 15.73 -11.12 1.06
CA THR A 108 16.33 -10.72 2.33
C THR A 108 17.61 -9.89 2.16
N GLU A 109 18.45 -10.24 1.17
CA GLU A 109 19.69 -9.51 0.85
C GLU A 109 19.47 -8.05 0.44
N ALA A 110 18.29 -7.71 -0.10
CA ALA A 110 17.94 -6.37 -0.55
C ALA A 110 17.07 -5.60 0.46
N LEU A 111 16.47 -6.29 1.43
CA LEU A 111 15.52 -5.68 2.37
C LEU A 111 16.15 -4.56 3.20
N LEU A 112 17.40 -4.73 3.65
CA LEU A 112 18.10 -3.69 4.42
C LEU A 112 18.38 -2.44 3.59
N ASP A 113 18.80 -2.61 2.34
CA ASP A 113 19.02 -1.49 1.42
C ASP A 113 17.71 -0.76 1.13
N ILE A 114 16.61 -1.49 0.89
CA ILE A 114 15.28 -0.93 0.65
C ILE A 114 14.80 -0.17 1.91
N LYS A 115 14.93 -0.76 3.09
CA LYS A 115 14.60 -0.15 4.38
C LYS A 115 15.35 1.17 4.58
N GLU A 116 16.68 1.17 4.37
CA GLU A 116 17.51 2.37 4.48
C GLU A 116 17.07 3.46 3.49
N GLN A 117 16.79 3.08 2.23
CA GLN A 117 16.30 4.05 1.25
C GLN A 117 14.93 4.61 1.63
N LEU A 118 14.00 3.79 2.15
CA LEU A 118 12.68 4.24 2.60
C LEU A 118 12.77 5.18 3.79
N ASN A 119 13.61 4.89 4.79
CA ASN A 119 13.87 5.80 5.91
C ASN A 119 14.29 7.19 5.39
N ALA A 120 15.22 7.23 4.43
CA ALA A 120 15.64 8.48 3.85
C ALA A 120 14.56 9.17 2.99
N CYS A 121 13.61 8.41 2.43
CA CYS A 121 12.46 8.97 1.70
C CYS A 121 11.41 9.56 2.64
N LEU A 122 11.17 8.93 3.80
CA LEU A 122 10.22 9.41 4.81
C LEU A 122 10.61 10.79 5.35
N LEU A 123 11.91 11.07 5.48
CA LEU A 123 12.42 12.38 5.87
C LEU A 123 12.15 13.49 4.84
N LEU A 124 11.70 13.15 3.62
CA LEU A 124 11.26 14.12 2.63
C LEU A 124 9.84 14.54 2.98
N HIS A 125 9.69 15.65 3.70
CA HIS A 125 8.40 16.17 4.15
C HIS A 125 7.57 16.69 2.95
N GLN A 126 6.90 15.79 2.23
CA GLN A 126 6.13 16.10 1.02
C GLN A 126 4.69 15.58 1.11
N GLU A 127 3.73 16.50 1.10
CA GLU A 127 2.32 16.19 1.33
C GLU A 127 1.66 15.39 0.21
N THR A 128 1.95 15.70 -1.06
CA THR A 128 1.19 15.15 -2.20
C THR A 128 1.39 13.65 -2.40
N ASP A 129 2.52 13.12 -1.92
CA ASP A 129 2.97 11.76 -2.19
C ASP A 129 2.85 10.86 -0.95
N PHE A 130 2.48 11.42 0.23
CA PHE A 130 2.58 10.75 1.52
C PHE A 130 1.74 9.47 1.59
N LYS A 131 0.50 9.49 1.08
CA LYS A 131 -0.38 8.30 1.06
C LYS A 131 0.20 7.17 0.21
N LEU A 132 0.76 7.51 -0.96
CA LEU A 132 1.37 6.52 -1.84
C LEU A 132 2.66 5.96 -1.22
N LEU A 133 3.47 6.81 -0.59
CA LEU A 133 4.65 6.40 0.16
C LEU A 133 4.26 5.48 1.34
N SER A 134 3.20 5.80 2.07
CA SER A 134 2.68 4.97 3.18
C SER A 134 2.29 3.57 2.71
N ARG A 135 1.65 3.48 1.54
CA ARG A 135 1.30 2.20 0.91
C ARG A 135 2.54 1.39 0.48
N ILE A 136 3.56 2.06 -0.05
CA ILE A 136 4.86 1.43 -0.40
C ILE A 136 5.54 0.90 0.87
N VAL A 137 5.61 1.72 1.92
CA VAL A 137 6.16 1.32 3.24
C VAL A 137 5.42 0.11 3.78
N SER A 138 4.09 0.12 3.74
CA SER A 138 3.27 -1.02 4.15
C SER A 138 3.65 -2.32 3.43
N ARG A 139 3.72 -2.32 2.09
CA ARG A 139 4.09 -3.53 1.33
C ARG A 139 5.48 -4.04 1.67
N VAL A 140 6.47 -3.16 1.83
CA VAL A 140 7.83 -3.56 2.22
C VAL A 140 7.87 -4.06 3.67
N SER A 141 7.07 -3.49 4.56
CA SER A 141 7.03 -3.87 5.97
C SER A 141 6.55 -5.31 6.17
N VAL A 142 5.70 -5.84 5.29
CA VAL A 142 5.28 -7.25 5.29
C VAL A 142 6.51 -8.17 5.24
N ASP A 143 7.37 -7.99 4.23
CA ASP A 143 8.55 -8.83 4.06
C ASP A 143 9.57 -8.63 5.19
N LEU A 144 9.73 -7.40 5.70
CA LEU A 144 10.61 -7.11 6.85
C LEU A 144 10.16 -7.86 8.11
N PHE A 145 8.87 -7.76 8.47
CA PHE A 145 8.36 -8.39 9.68
C PHE A 145 8.31 -9.92 9.57
N ILE A 146 8.00 -10.49 8.40
CA ILE A 146 8.11 -11.94 8.16
C ILE A 146 9.55 -12.43 8.37
N ASN A 147 10.54 -11.63 7.96
CA ASN A 147 11.96 -11.94 8.16
C ASN A 147 12.48 -11.54 9.56
N ASN A 148 11.60 -11.17 10.50
CA ASN A 148 11.95 -10.72 11.86
C ASN A 148 12.96 -9.55 11.88
N ILE A 149 12.87 -8.65 10.91
CA ILE A 149 13.69 -7.43 10.85
C ILE A 149 12.88 -6.30 11.50
N SER A 150 13.39 -5.73 12.60
CA SER A 150 12.75 -4.60 13.26
C SER A 150 12.79 -3.34 12.40
N TRP A 151 11.84 -2.44 12.61
CA TRP A 151 11.78 -1.15 11.93
C TRP A 151 11.53 0.00 12.91
N ASP A 152 12.41 0.11 13.89
CA ASP A 152 12.32 1.11 14.96
C ASP A 152 12.29 2.55 14.40
N GLU A 153 13.03 2.81 13.33
CA GLU A 153 13.08 4.13 12.69
C GLU A 153 11.73 4.55 12.08
N LEU A 154 10.92 3.59 11.64
CA LEU A 154 9.57 3.86 11.15
C LEU A 154 8.63 4.17 12.32
N CYS A 155 8.80 3.50 13.46
CA CYS A 155 8.04 3.79 14.67
C CYS A 155 8.31 5.22 15.13
N ASP A 156 9.60 5.59 15.23
CA ASP A 156 10.03 6.94 15.60
C ASP A 156 9.46 7.99 14.64
N PHE A 157 9.55 7.73 13.33
CA PHE A 157 8.96 8.60 12.32
C PHE A 157 7.45 8.79 12.52
N ILE A 158 6.70 7.70 12.74
CA ILE A 158 5.24 7.79 12.92
C ILE A 158 4.86 8.61 14.15
N ILE A 159 5.60 8.46 15.25
CA ILE A 159 5.39 9.21 16.51
C ILE A 159 5.68 10.70 16.33
N ASP A 160 6.70 11.04 15.54
CA ASP A 160 7.13 12.42 15.35
C ASP A 160 6.24 13.22 14.35
N GLU A 161 5.35 12.54 13.61
CA GLU A 161 4.44 13.18 12.66
C GLU A 161 3.17 13.74 13.33
N ASP A 162 2.41 14.55 12.59
CA ASP A 162 1.10 15.03 13.05
C ASP A 162 0.05 13.90 13.09
N ASP A 163 -1.00 14.09 13.90
CA ASP A 163 -2.09 13.12 14.08
C ASP A 163 -2.70 12.60 12.77
N GLU A 164 -2.77 13.41 11.71
CA GLU A 164 -3.33 12.97 10.43
C GLU A 164 -2.37 12.01 9.73
N ARG A 165 -1.09 12.40 9.62
CA ARG A 165 -0.07 11.59 8.96
C ARG A 165 0.28 10.32 9.70
N GLU A 166 0.35 10.37 11.02
CA GLU A 166 0.48 9.19 11.88
C GLU A 166 -0.62 8.18 11.58
N LEU A 167 -1.88 8.63 11.59
CA LEU A 167 -3.02 7.76 11.34
C LEU A 167 -3.05 7.25 9.90
N VAL A 168 -2.67 8.07 8.91
CA VAL A 168 -2.56 7.65 7.51
C VAL A 168 -1.53 6.54 7.38
N MET A 169 -0.32 6.72 7.92
CA MET A 169 0.74 5.71 7.88
C MET A 169 0.28 4.43 8.59
N PHE A 170 -0.20 4.55 9.83
CA PHE A 170 -0.68 3.41 10.62
C PHE A 170 -1.83 2.67 9.94
N SER A 171 -2.76 3.39 9.28
CA SER A 171 -3.89 2.78 8.57
C SER A 171 -3.46 1.94 7.37
N GLU A 172 -2.30 2.20 6.78
CA GLU A 172 -1.77 1.38 5.67
C GLU A 172 -0.96 0.19 6.18
N LEU A 173 -0.38 0.23 7.38
CA LEU A 173 0.47 -0.84 7.92
C LEU A 173 -0.24 -2.22 7.97
N PRO A 174 0.51 -3.32 7.76
CA PRO A 174 -0.02 -4.67 7.76
C PRO A 174 -0.38 -5.15 9.17
N SER A 175 -1.18 -6.21 9.24
CA SER A 175 -1.63 -6.90 10.46
C SER A 175 -0.53 -7.68 11.23
N LEU A 176 0.72 -7.55 10.80
CA LEU A 176 1.88 -8.33 11.27
C LEU A 176 2.90 -7.46 12.04
N LEU A 177 2.45 -6.42 12.73
CA LEU A 177 3.36 -5.56 13.47
C LEU A 177 3.94 -6.28 14.69
N ASP A 178 5.21 -6.01 14.95
CA ASP A 178 5.87 -6.42 16.19
C ASP A 178 5.19 -5.79 17.42
N GLU A 179 5.18 -6.53 18.54
CA GLU A 179 4.53 -6.07 19.78
C GLU A 179 5.19 -4.81 20.34
N ALA A 180 6.52 -4.73 20.36
CA ALA A 180 7.22 -3.57 20.88
C ALA A 180 7.01 -2.34 19.99
N PHE A 181 6.95 -2.53 18.67
CA PHE A 181 6.58 -1.46 17.73
C PHE A 181 5.20 -0.87 18.08
N LEU A 182 4.22 -1.74 18.36
CA LEU A 182 2.85 -1.32 18.61
C LEU A 182 2.65 -0.74 20.01
N ASP A 183 3.31 -1.29 21.02
CA ASP A 183 3.26 -0.77 22.38
C ASP A 183 3.76 0.68 22.43
N ARG A 184 4.82 1.01 21.70
CA ARG A 184 5.34 2.39 21.61
C ARG A 184 4.31 3.36 21.01
N LEU A 185 3.60 2.97 19.95
CA LEU A 185 2.53 3.79 19.37
C LEU A 185 1.36 3.97 20.34
N LEU A 186 1.01 2.91 21.09
CA LEU A 186 -0.06 2.99 22.10
C LEU A 186 0.34 3.88 23.29
N GLU A 187 1.59 3.84 23.72
CA GLU A 187 2.16 4.73 24.74
C GLU A 187 2.13 6.20 24.30
N ASP A 188 2.33 6.47 23.02
CA ASP A 188 2.18 7.81 22.42
C ASP A 188 0.71 8.23 22.18
N GLY A 189 -0.25 7.39 22.57
CA GLY A 189 -1.66 7.74 22.57
C GLY A 189 -2.39 7.51 21.25
N LEU A 190 -1.86 6.67 20.35
CA LEU A 190 -2.50 6.25 19.09
C LEU A 190 -4.00 5.90 19.28
N GLN A 191 -4.34 5.13 20.32
CA GLN A 191 -5.73 4.75 20.61
C GLN A 191 -6.61 5.99 20.82
N GLY A 192 -6.14 6.99 21.57
CA GLY A 192 -6.85 8.22 21.83
C GLY A 192 -7.09 9.03 20.55
N LYS A 193 -6.06 9.12 19.69
CA LYS A 193 -6.12 9.80 18.39
C LYS A 193 -7.18 9.15 17.48
N ILE A 194 -7.19 7.82 17.38
CA ILE A 194 -8.20 7.06 16.63
C ILE A 194 -9.62 7.33 17.17
N VAL A 195 -9.82 7.20 18.48
CA VAL A 195 -11.14 7.39 19.10
C VAL A 195 -11.64 8.82 18.91
N ASN A 196 -10.75 9.82 18.98
CA ASN A 196 -11.11 11.20 18.70
C ASN A 196 -11.61 11.38 17.26
N ARG A 197 -10.94 10.80 16.25
CA ARG A 197 -11.40 10.84 14.85
C ARG A 197 -12.73 10.12 14.64
N LEU A 198 -13.00 9.05 15.38
CA LEU A 198 -14.27 8.33 15.33
C LEU A 198 -15.43 9.13 15.94
N ARG A 199 -15.20 9.81 17.06
CA ARG A 199 -16.23 10.54 17.82
C ARG A 199 -16.46 11.97 17.34
N ASN A 200 -15.36 12.71 17.12
CA ASN A 200 -15.36 14.14 16.79
C ASN A 200 -14.61 14.40 15.48
N PRO A 201 -15.05 13.82 14.33
CA PRO A 201 -14.36 14.07 13.07
C PRO A 201 -14.47 15.54 12.64
N GLY A 202 -13.36 16.15 12.25
CA GLY A 202 -13.36 17.49 11.64
C GLY A 202 -13.91 17.48 10.21
N SER A 203 -13.84 16.33 9.54
CA SER A 203 -14.36 16.11 8.19
C SER A 203 -14.86 14.67 7.99
N ASP A 204 -15.60 14.43 6.91
CA ASP A 204 -15.95 13.07 6.49
C ASP A 204 -14.70 12.18 6.28
N GLY A 205 -13.59 12.77 5.82
CA GLY A 205 -12.32 12.08 5.62
C GLY A 205 -11.70 11.61 6.93
N ASP A 206 -11.74 12.47 7.96
CA ASP A 206 -11.23 12.17 9.31
C ASP A 206 -11.91 10.94 9.90
N TRP A 207 -13.23 10.83 9.72
CA TRP A 207 -13.97 9.69 10.24
C TRP A 207 -13.56 8.39 9.55
N CYS A 208 -13.45 8.40 8.22
CA CYS A 208 -12.97 7.24 7.46
C CYS A 208 -11.57 6.83 7.89
N LEU A 209 -10.68 7.81 8.10
CA LEU A 209 -9.32 7.56 8.59
C LEU A 209 -9.35 6.90 9.98
N GLY A 210 -10.13 7.45 10.92
CA GLY A 210 -10.33 6.85 12.24
C GLY A 210 -10.87 5.42 12.16
N LEU A 211 -11.79 5.15 11.22
CA LEU A 211 -12.32 3.81 10.99
C LEU A 211 -11.26 2.84 10.46
N GLU A 212 -10.47 3.25 9.46
CA GLU A 212 -9.39 2.42 8.88
C GLU A 212 -8.27 2.15 9.89
N SER A 213 -7.84 3.17 10.63
CA SER A 213 -6.82 3.05 11.68
C SER A 213 -7.34 2.18 12.84
N GLY A 214 -8.57 2.41 13.30
CA GLY A 214 -9.19 1.59 14.35
C GLY A 214 -9.30 0.12 13.94
N PHE A 215 -9.73 -0.14 12.71
CA PHE A 215 -9.77 -1.50 12.18
C PHE A 215 -8.36 -2.09 12.07
N GLY A 216 -7.37 -1.31 11.64
CA GLY A 216 -5.96 -1.70 11.65
C GLY A 216 -5.48 -2.15 13.02
N LEU A 217 -5.84 -1.42 14.09
CA LEU A 217 -5.53 -1.80 15.47
C LEU A 217 -6.23 -3.09 15.90
N VAL A 218 -7.50 -3.28 15.50
CA VAL A 218 -8.24 -4.53 15.75
C VAL A 218 -7.56 -5.73 15.08
N LEU A 219 -6.97 -5.56 13.90
CA LEU A 219 -6.21 -6.63 13.23
C LEU A 219 -4.92 -7.01 13.97
N GLN A 220 -4.39 -6.15 14.84
CA GLN A 220 -3.20 -6.46 15.66
C GLN A 220 -3.54 -7.26 16.93
N ALA A 221 -4.80 -7.65 17.14
CA ALA A 221 -5.26 -8.28 18.38
C ALA A 221 -4.52 -9.56 18.75
N SER A 222 -3.96 -10.28 17.78
CA SER A 222 -3.18 -11.48 17.99
C SER A 222 -1.73 -11.19 18.40
N ASN A 223 -1.21 -10.00 18.10
CA ASN A 223 0.13 -9.54 18.49
C ASN A 223 0.11 -8.74 19.79
N LEU A 224 -1.03 -8.16 20.17
CA LEU A 224 -1.19 -7.37 21.38
C LEU A 224 -1.51 -8.19 22.63
N LYS A 225 -0.71 -8.02 23.69
CA LYS A 225 -1.08 -8.48 25.04
C LYS A 225 -2.23 -7.68 25.65
N ARG A 226 -2.38 -6.41 25.27
CA ARG A 226 -3.43 -5.48 25.75
C ARG A 226 -4.79 -5.74 25.09
N ARG A 227 -5.44 -6.85 25.46
CA ARG A 227 -6.76 -7.26 24.95
C ARG A 227 -7.87 -6.24 25.25
N ASP A 228 -7.71 -5.46 26.32
CA ASP A 228 -8.58 -4.34 26.70
C ASP A 228 -8.67 -3.29 25.59
N VAL A 229 -7.52 -2.88 25.02
CA VAL A 229 -7.44 -1.90 23.94
C VAL A 229 -8.25 -2.34 22.71
N ILE A 230 -8.16 -3.63 22.37
CA ILE A 230 -8.91 -4.21 21.25
C ILE A 230 -10.42 -4.19 21.52
N GLY A 231 -10.84 -4.59 22.72
CA GLY A 231 -12.24 -4.59 23.11
C GLY A 231 -12.86 -3.20 23.05
N ASP A 232 -12.15 -2.21 23.59
CA ASP A 232 -12.54 -0.81 23.53
C ASP A 232 -12.61 -0.31 22.08
N MET A 233 -11.61 -0.62 21.26
CA MET A 233 -11.59 -0.20 19.86
C MET A 233 -12.74 -0.81 19.05
N VAL A 234 -13.05 -2.10 19.24
CA VAL A 234 -14.22 -2.74 18.62
C VAL A 234 -15.50 -2.04 19.04
N TYR A 235 -15.65 -1.71 20.32
CA TYR A 235 -16.82 -0.98 20.82
C TYR A 235 -16.93 0.41 20.16
N GLU A 236 -15.84 1.17 20.10
CA GLU A 236 -15.81 2.51 19.51
C GLU A 236 -16.13 2.49 18.01
N ILE A 237 -15.60 1.54 17.25
CA ILE A 237 -15.93 1.36 15.83
C ILE A 237 -17.43 1.08 15.66
N VAL A 238 -17.96 0.09 16.38
CA VAL A 238 -19.36 -0.33 16.25
C VAL A 238 -20.30 0.79 16.67
N LYS A 239 -19.99 1.49 17.76
CA LYS A 239 -20.74 2.64 18.23
C LYS A 239 -20.72 3.77 17.19
N SER A 240 -19.53 4.12 16.71
CA SER A 240 -19.33 5.20 15.74
C SER A 240 -20.09 4.93 14.42
N VAL A 241 -20.12 3.68 13.94
CA VAL A 241 -20.92 3.31 12.76
C VAL A 241 -22.43 3.41 13.02
N LYS A 242 -22.91 2.97 14.18
CA LYS A 242 -24.34 3.00 14.53
C LYS A 242 -24.88 4.40 14.73
N GLU A 243 -24.10 5.29 15.33
CA GLU A 243 -24.51 6.65 15.67
C GLU A 243 -24.34 7.63 14.49
N ARG A 244 -23.71 7.19 13.40
CA ARG A 244 -23.45 8.05 12.23
C ARG A 244 -24.69 8.15 11.34
N GLU A 245 -25.29 9.33 11.30
CA GLU A 245 -26.50 9.61 10.52
C GLU A 245 -26.29 9.53 8.99
N LYS A 246 -25.08 9.89 8.52
CA LYS A 246 -24.76 9.94 7.08
C LYS A 246 -24.44 8.55 6.53
N GLU A 247 -25.47 7.79 6.17
CA GLU A 247 -25.37 6.42 5.64
C GLU A 247 -24.41 6.28 4.44
N THR A 248 -24.34 7.27 3.53
CA THR A 248 -23.40 7.23 2.40
C THR A 248 -21.94 7.24 2.86
N LEU A 249 -21.64 8.00 3.92
CA LEU A 249 -20.31 8.04 4.53
C LEU A 249 -20.00 6.71 5.22
N VAL A 250 -20.95 6.15 5.96
CA VAL A 250 -20.81 4.84 6.61
C VAL A 250 -20.45 3.78 5.59
N ARG A 251 -21.20 3.70 4.48
CA ARG A 251 -20.89 2.75 3.40
C ARG A 251 -19.51 2.99 2.79
N LYS A 252 -19.10 4.24 2.58
CA LYS A 252 -17.76 4.58 2.09
C LYS A 252 -16.68 4.06 3.04
N GLY A 253 -16.80 4.31 4.33
CA GLY A 253 -15.85 3.80 5.33
C GLY A 253 -15.79 2.28 5.39
N LEU A 254 -16.95 1.60 5.37
CA LEU A 254 -17.00 0.13 5.37
C LEU A 254 -16.40 -0.48 4.09
N TRP A 255 -16.51 0.19 2.94
CA TRP A 255 -15.82 -0.23 1.72
C TRP A 255 -14.31 -0.15 1.82
N LEU A 256 -13.77 0.81 2.59
CA LEU A 256 -12.34 0.85 2.89
C LEU A 256 -11.92 -0.36 3.71
N LEU A 257 -12.76 -0.79 4.66
CA LEU A 257 -12.52 -2.04 5.40
C LEU A 257 -12.56 -3.27 4.50
N VAL A 258 -13.51 -3.34 3.55
CA VAL A 258 -13.53 -4.41 2.53
C VAL A 258 -12.20 -4.49 1.78
N LYS A 259 -11.66 -3.34 1.33
CA LYS A 259 -10.37 -3.29 0.65
C LYS A 259 -9.23 -3.76 1.56
N LYS A 260 -9.20 -3.30 2.81
CA LYS A 260 -8.17 -3.70 3.78
C LYS A 260 -8.21 -5.21 4.05
N VAL A 261 -9.40 -5.78 4.27
CA VAL A 261 -9.56 -7.25 4.41
C VAL A 261 -9.12 -7.98 3.14
N SER A 262 -9.48 -7.48 1.95
CA SER A 262 -9.08 -8.13 0.69
C SER A 262 -7.56 -8.20 0.51
N ARG A 263 -6.82 -7.20 1.01
CA ARG A 263 -5.36 -7.17 0.97
C ARG A 263 -4.74 -8.09 2.02
N GLU A 264 -5.29 -8.06 3.23
CA GLU A 264 -4.65 -8.68 4.40
C GLU A 264 -5.08 -10.12 4.67
N ALA A 265 -6.27 -10.55 4.21
CA ALA A 265 -6.85 -11.83 4.61
C ALA A 265 -6.00 -13.06 4.23
N ILE A 266 -5.17 -12.96 3.19
CA ILE A 266 -4.21 -14.01 2.80
C ILE A 266 -3.14 -14.27 3.88
N ARG A 267 -2.92 -13.32 4.79
CA ARG A 267 -1.92 -13.38 5.88
C ARG A 267 -2.55 -13.58 7.25
N PHE A 268 -3.88 -13.63 7.33
CA PHE A 268 -4.57 -13.75 8.61
C PHE A 268 -4.27 -15.08 9.29
N ARG A 269 -4.13 -15.02 10.61
CA ARG A 269 -4.22 -16.20 11.48
C ARG A 269 -5.69 -16.43 11.84
N GLU A 270 -5.96 -17.58 12.45
CA GLU A 270 -7.30 -17.95 12.92
C GLU A 270 -7.91 -16.87 13.84
N ALA A 271 -7.12 -16.36 14.78
CA ALA A 271 -7.56 -15.28 15.67
C ALA A 271 -7.88 -13.97 14.91
N ASP A 272 -7.15 -13.66 13.83
CA ASP A 272 -7.42 -12.46 13.01
C ASP A 272 -8.74 -12.63 12.25
N TYR A 273 -8.99 -13.83 11.69
CA TYR A 273 -10.27 -14.19 11.09
C TYR A 273 -11.43 -14.06 12.08
N GLU A 274 -11.29 -14.62 13.29
CA GLU A 274 -12.32 -14.56 14.33
C GLU A 274 -12.66 -13.12 14.73
N ASN A 275 -11.64 -12.27 14.89
CA ASN A 275 -11.84 -10.87 15.27
C ASN A 275 -12.59 -10.08 14.18
N VAL A 276 -12.21 -10.25 12.91
CA VAL A 276 -12.88 -9.58 11.79
C VAL A 276 -14.31 -10.11 11.64
N SER A 277 -14.53 -11.42 11.74
CA SER A 277 -15.86 -12.02 11.64
C SER A 277 -16.78 -11.57 12.77
N ARG A 278 -16.26 -11.49 13.99
CA ARG A 278 -16.99 -10.95 15.15
C ARG A 278 -17.36 -9.48 14.94
N LEU A 279 -16.43 -8.65 14.50
CA LEU A 279 -16.69 -7.24 14.20
C LEU A 279 -17.76 -7.10 13.12
N ALA A 280 -17.65 -7.83 12.01
CA ALA A 280 -18.64 -7.81 10.94
C ALA A 280 -20.04 -8.23 11.44
N THR A 281 -20.11 -9.24 12.30
CA THR A 281 -21.36 -9.67 12.93
C THR A 281 -21.97 -8.56 13.81
N MET A 282 -21.15 -7.89 14.62
CA MET A 282 -21.60 -6.79 15.48
C MET A 282 -22.11 -5.58 14.67
N LEU A 283 -21.44 -5.25 13.56
CA LEU A 283 -21.84 -4.19 12.64
C LEU A 283 -23.16 -4.54 11.93
N LYS A 284 -23.30 -5.79 11.45
CA LYS A 284 -24.51 -6.29 10.76
C LYS A 284 -25.74 -6.29 11.66
N ASN A 285 -25.57 -6.64 12.93
CA ASN A 285 -26.64 -6.65 13.93
C ASN A 285 -26.98 -5.24 14.46
N GLY A 286 -26.27 -4.20 14.00
CA GLY A 286 -26.60 -2.82 14.32
C GLY A 286 -27.87 -2.33 13.63
N GLN A 287 -28.42 -1.24 14.17
CA GLN A 287 -29.52 -0.50 13.56
C GLN A 287 -28.99 0.36 12.41
N VAL A 288 -28.59 -0.29 11.31
CA VAL A 288 -28.12 0.36 10.08
C VAL A 288 -29.02 -0.04 8.90
N SER A 289 -29.00 0.74 7.82
CA SER A 289 -29.77 0.44 6.61
C SER A 289 -29.43 -0.94 6.02
N ASP A 290 -30.34 -1.50 5.21
CA ASP A 290 -30.09 -2.79 4.56
C ASP A 290 -28.96 -2.70 3.53
N GLU A 291 -28.79 -1.57 2.85
CA GLU A 291 -27.64 -1.30 1.97
C GLU A 291 -26.33 -1.32 2.75
N THR A 292 -26.30 -0.74 3.96
CA THR A 292 -25.13 -0.77 4.83
C THR A 292 -24.83 -2.20 5.31
N LYS A 293 -25.86 -2.97 5.67
CA LYS A 293 -25.70 -4.41 5.97
C LYS A 293 -25.14 -5.20 4.77
N MET A 294 -25.44 -4.81 3.54
CA MET A 294 -24.87 -5.45 2.35
C MET A 294 -23.36 -5.21 2.23
N VAL A 295 -22.87 -4.00 2.55
CA VAL A 295 -21.42 -3.73 2.59
C VAL A 295 -20.74 -4.54 3.71
N VAL A 296 -21.36 -4.62 4.90
CA VAL A 296 -20.84 -5.44 6.01
C VAL A 296 -20.79 -6.92 5.62
N LYS A 297 -21.81 -7.45 4.93
CA LYS A 297 -21.77 -8.82 4.39
C LYS A 297 -20.61 -9.00 3.40
N LYS A 298 -20.25 -7.98 2.63
CA LYS A 298 -19.11 -8.05 1.72
C LYS A 298 -17.79 -8.21 2.46
N ILE A 299 -17.61 -7.58 3.63
CA ILE A 299 -16.45 -7.80 4.50
C ILE A 299 -16.31 -9.29 4.83
N GLN A 300 -17.39 -9.92 5.33
CA GLN A 300 -17.40 -11.35 5.67
C GLN A 300 -17.18 -12.23 4.43
N GLN A 301 -17.81 -11.91 3.29
CA GLN A 301 -17.62 -12.67 2.06
C GLN A 301 -16.16 -12.66 1.60
N VAL A 302 -15.52 -11.49 1.56
CA VAL A 302 -14.11 -11.36 1.16
C VAL A 302 -13.22 -12.11 2.14
N LEU A 303 -13.50 -12.00 3.44
CA LEU A 303 -12.80 -12.73 4.49
C LEU A 303 -12.86 -14.24 4.24
N ASP A 304 -14.06 -14.80 4.05
CA ASP A 304 -14.28 -16.23 3.81
C ASP A 304 -13.62 -16.69 2.50
N GLU A 305 -13.77 -15.91 1.42
CA GLU A 305 -13.18 -16.23 0.12
C GLU A 305 -11.66 -16.27 0.19
N LYS A 306 -11.01 -15.27 0.79
CA LYS A 306 -9.54 -15.18 0.83
C LYS A 306 -8.93 -16.10 1.87
N TYR A 307 -9.57 -16.31 3.03
CA TYR A 307 -9.04 -17.15 4.10
C TYR A 307 -9.30 -18.66 3.85
N MET A 308 -10.48 -19.04 3.35
CA MET A 308 -10.86 -20.45 3.16
C MET A 308 -10.52 -21.00 1.76
N GLY A 309 -9.76 -20.25 0.95
CA GLY A 309 -9.33 -20.68 -0.40
C GLY A 309 -10.42 -20.61 -1.48
N GLY A 310 -11.41 -19.74 -1.33
CA GLY A 310 -12.40 -19.41 -2.35
C GLY A 310 -11.77 -18.68 -3.56
N LYS A 311 -12.45 -18.74 -4.72
CA LYS A 311 -11.97 -18.13 -5.98
C LYS A 311 -11.67 -16.63 -5.79
N GLU A 312 -10.60 -16.15 -6.42
CA GLU A 312 -10.20 -14.74 -6.38
C GLU A 312 -11.33 -13.79 -6.78
N LEU A 313 -11.51 -12.73 -5.99
CA LEU A 313 -12.34 -11.58 -6.34
C LEU A 313 -11.68 -10.76 -7.45
N ASP A 314 -12.48 -10.33 -8.41
CA ASP A 314 -12.11 -9.27 -9.35
C ASP A 314 -12.00 -7.94 -8.59
N LEU A 315 -10.76 -7.52 -8.31
CA LEU A 315 -10.43 -6.25 -7.66
C LEU A 315 -10.93 -5.05 -8.48
N GLY A 316 -11.13 -5.19 -9.80
CA GLY A 316 -11.69 -4.15 -10.67
C GLY A 316 -13.13 -3.79 -10.35
N PHE A 317 -13.92 -4.72 -9.79
CA PHE A 317 -15.27 -4.43 -9.30
C PHE A 317 -15.25 -3.54 -8.04
N VAL A 318 -14.24 -3.71 -7.18
CA VAL A 318 -14.08 -2.94 -5.93
C VAL A 318 -13.59 -1.52 -6.23
N GLU A 319 -12.73 -1.36 -7.24
CA GLU A 319 -12.23 -0.06 -7.69
C GLU A 319 -13.27 0.77 -8.45
N SER A 320 -14.06 0.15 -9.33
CA SER A 320 -15.09 0.84 -10.14
C SER A 320 -16.21 1.44 -9.28
N PHE A 321 -16.62 0.76 -8.20
CA PHE A 321 -17.58 1.32 -7.23
C PHE A 321 -17.00 2.51 -6.45
N THR A 322 -15.69 2.51 -6.19
CA THR A 322 -15.04 3.63 -5.50
C THR A 322 -14.98 4.86 -6.39
N GLN A 323 -14.68 4.70 -7.69
CA GLN A 323 -14.70 5.80 -8.66
C GLN A 323 -16.11 6.37 -8.85
N GLN A 324 -17.15 5.54 -8.86
CA GLN A 324 -18.54 6.02 -8.91
C GLN A 324 -18.97 6.80 -7.67
N ILE A 325 -18.46 6.45 -6.49
CA ILE A 325 -18.78 7.14 -5.23
C ILE A 325 -17.92 8.41 -5.03
N CYS A 326 -16.67 8.42 -5.52
CA CYS A 326 -15.79 9.59 -5.50
C CYS A 326 -16.15 10.66 -6.54
N LEU A 327 -16.87 10.29 -7.61
CA LEU A 327 -17.35 11.20 -8.67
C LEU A 327 -18.85 11.55 -8.54
N GLY A 328 -19.49 11.23 -7.42
CA GLY A 328 -20.91 11.46 -7.21
C GLY A 328 -21.27 12.94 -7.04
N ASN A 329 -21.92 13.50 -8.07
CA ASN A 329 -23.00 14.48 -7.91
C ASN A 329 -24.04 14.01 -6.88
#